data_AF-A0A1Y3E6L5-F1
#
_entry.id   AF-A0A1Y3E6L5-F1
#
_cell.length_a   1.000
_cell.length_b   1.000
_cell.length_c   1.000
_cell.angle_alpha   90.00
_cell.angle_beta   90.00
_cell.angle_gamma   90.00
#
_symmetry.space_group_name_H-M   'P 1'
#
loop_
_entity.id
_entity.type
_entity.pdbx_description
1 polymer ?
#
loop_
_entity_poly.entity_id
_entity_poly.type
_entity_poly.pdbx_seq_one_letter_code
_entity_poly.pdbx_strand_id
1 'polypeptide(L)'
;MKEHSRVSKDTIQANMEFMQKLKAQMIETSPRENKFRKRIIVDESGEKKPFENSELFQTDVMLSKSDIEILSDELLHDKQHKKSSSSTRSGIIKNQNNRWPTVIPYKFESNATVEDEKNSPVNESQVELGLKWWEEHTCLTFVRNDNPSEDTDYLSFIDDVGCWSYIGKQGGRQEISLPGYCSPLYVVTHEVAHALGLHHTQNRPDRDRYGFALDSNYDVIISRDPLYVTSFGFQEEPSFYDIKLVNKHYCSETDDPNCGQRVIKPTSTPYKLNMTGHANCIWKVKVPKGHTIQFWFYKFEFSCSKPCSDHYFGIKYKKDMAYSMALLCCNNPGTIQTEGNVAIIKYSGTWSTRGMELYMRQKNLCLISLPNQIASAEMMQMQDKMLN
;
A
#
# COMPACT_ATOMS: atom_id res chain seq x y z
N MET A 1 -4.45 0.76 -30.34
CA MET A 1 -3.19 0.00 -30.37
C MET A 1 -2.38 0.34 -29.12
N LYS A 2 -2.09 -0.68 -28.31
CA LYS A 2 -1.06 -0.79 -27.25
C LYS A 2 -0.33 0.49 -26.80
N GLU A 3 -0.84 1.13 -25.76
CA GLU A 3 -0.02 1.84 -24.78
C GLU A 3 -0.38 1.30 -23.40
N HIS A 4 0.03 0.05 -23.18
CA HIS A 4 -0.04 -0.55 -21.86
C HIS A 4 0.92 0.20 -20.95
N SER A 5 0.42 0.54 -19.75
CA SER A 5 1.10 0.75 -18.48
C SER A 5 2.44 -0.01 -18.36
N ARG A 6 3.45 0.46 -19.08
CA ARG A 6 4.84 0.33 -18.70
C ARG A 6 5.07 1.57 -17.88
N VAL A 7 5.56 1.39 -16.65
CA VAL A 7 6.46 2.39 -16.05
C VAL A 7 7.29 2.95 -17.18
N SER A 8 7.26 4.27 -17.41
CA SER A 8 7.97 4.82 -18.55
C SER A 8 9.41 4.29 -18.45
N LYS A 9 9.99 3.88 -19.59
CA LYS A 9 11.36 3.35 -19.59
C LYS A 9 12.31 4.28 -18.84
N ASP A 10 11.96 5.56 -18.78
CA ASP A 10 12.64 6.64 -18.07
C ASP A 10 12.67 6.45 -16.55
N THR A 11 11.61 5.96 -15.88
CA THR A 11 11.68 5.70 -14.42
C THR A 11 12.58 4.51 -14.08
N ILE A 12 12.56 3.46 -14.90
CA ILE A 12 13.45 2.30 -14.70
C ILE A 12 14.91 2.70 -14.97
N GLN A 13 15.13 3.51 -16.01
CA GLN A 13 16.45 4.06 -16.35
C GLN A 13 16.96 5.00 -15.27
N ALA A 14 16.13 5.92 -14.77
CA ALA A 14 16.46 6.84 -13.68
C ALA A 14 16.81 6.09 -12.38
N ASN A 15 16.05 5.06 -12.02
CA ASN A 15 16.37 4.21 -10.88
C ASN A 15 17.72 3.49 -11.07
N MET A 16 18.02 2.99 -12.28
CA MET A 16 19.31 2.34 -12.55
C MET A 16 20.50 3.32 -12.46
N GLU A 17 20.36 4.52 -13.03
CA GLU A 17 21.39 5.56 -12.99
C GLU A 17 21.67 6.03 -11.56
N PHE A 18 20.61 6.23 -10.77
CA PHE A 18 20.71 6.55 -9.35
C PHE A 18 21.45 5.45 -8.55
N MET A 19 21.12 4.18 -8.77
CA MET A 19 21.78 3.06 -8.08
C MET A 19 23.24 2.86 -8.50
N GLN A 20 23.59 3.15 -9.75
CA GLN A 20 24.98 3.13 -10.21
C GLN A 20 25.81 4.26 -9.56
N LYS A 21 25.22 5.45 -9.43
CA LYS A 21 25.83 6.59 -8.74
C LYS A 21 26.12 6.27 -7.27
N LEU A 22 25.15 5.71 -6.54
CA LEU A 22 25.33 5.30 -5.14
C LEU A 22 26.39 4.20 -4.98
N LYS A 23 26.40 3.19 -5.86
CA LYS A 23 27.43 2.14 -5.85
C LYS A 23 28.85 2.71 -6.01
N ALA A 24 29.03 3.68 -6.90
CA ALA A 24 30.33 4.33 -7.10
C ALA A 24 30.79 5.07 -5.84
N GLN A 25 29.87 5.79 -5.17
CA GLN A 25 30.14 6.51 -3.93
C GLN A 25 30.47 5.57 -2.74
N MET A 26 29.86 4.38 -2.69
CA MET A 26 30.16 3.36 -1.68
C MET A 26 31.55 2.73 -1.87
N ILE A 27 32.02 2.57 -3.11
CA ILE A 27 33.34 2.00 -3.41
C ILE A 27 34.48 2.96 -3.00
N GLU A 28 34.24 4.27 -3.08
CA GLU A 28 35.21 5.29 -2.64
C GLU A 28 35.31 5.42 -1.11
N THR A 29 34.37 4.87 -0.34
CA THR A 29 34.29 5.00 1.13
C THR A 29 34.53 3.67 1.85
N SER A 30 35.79 3.23 1.90
CA SER A 30 36.26 2.08 2.71
C SER A 30 36.69 2.50 4.13
N PRO A 31 36.86 1.57 5.10
CA PRO A 31 35.95 1.23 6.16
C PRO A 31 36.43 1.83 7.50
N ARG A 32 36.04 3.06 7.79
CA ARG A 32 35.93 3.55 9.18
C ARG A 32 34.68 4.42 9.26
N GLU A 33 33.77 4.01 10.13
CA GLU A 33 32.64 4.80 10.60
C GLU A 33 33.10 6.23 10.89
N ASN A 34 32.65 7.19 10.08
CA ASN A 34 32.23 8.53 10.51
C ASN A 34 31.98 9.42 9.28
N LYS A 35 30.82 10.07 9.30
CA LYS A 35 30.35 11.15 8.41
C LYS A 35 29.70 10.75 7.08
N PHE A 36 28.47 10.25 7.17
CA PHE A 36 27.35 10.81 6.38
C PHE A 36 26.75 12.04 7.10
N ARG A 37 27.59 12.85 7.75
CA ARG A 37 27.21 14.08 8.47
C ARG A 37 27.71 15.27 7.66
N LYS A 38 26.75 16.15 7.29
CA LYS A 38 26.92 17.44 6.62
C LYS A 38 27.66 17.40 5.27
N ARG A 39 26.92 17.20 4.18
CA ARG A 39 27.23 17.86 2.90
C ARG A 39 26.07 18.76 2.51
N ILE A 40 26.02 19.91 3.17
CA ILE A 40 25.40 21.09 2.59
C ILE A 40 26.30 21.48 1.43
N ILE A 41 25.84 21.34 0.18
CA ILE A 41 26.46 22.06 -0.93
C ILE A 41 26.00 23.51 -0.77
N VAL A 42 26.77 24.28 -0.01
CA VAL A 42 26.72 25.75 -0.07
C VAL A 42 27.52 26.09 -1.31
N ASP A 43 26.88 26.65 -2.34
CA ASP A 43 27.66 27.26 -3.42
C ASP A 43 28.42 28.49 -2.88
N GLU A 44 29.44 28.96 -3.60
CA GLU A 44 30.25 30.12 -3.18
C GLU A 44 29.42 31.44 -3.07
N SER A 45 28.13 31.42 -3.40
CA SER A 45 27.18 32.54 -3.26
C SER A 45 26.23 32.41 -2.07
N GLY A 46 26.28 31.31 -1.31
CA GLY A 46 25.45 31.12 -0.12
C GLY A 46 24.01 30.72 -0.41
N GLU A 47 23.63 30.49 -1.67
CA GLU A 47 22.30 29.97 -2.02
C GLU A 47 22.30 28.43 -2.03
N LYS A 48 21.42 27.83 -1.23
CA LYS A 48 21.09 26.40 -1.36
C LYS A 48 20.10 26.24 -2.51
N LYS A 49 20.55 25.71 -3.65
CA LYS A 49 19.64 25.37 -4.76
C LYS A 49 18.64 24.27 -4.35
N PRO A 50 17.39 24.30 -4.85
CA PRO A 50 16.46 23.19 -4.67
C PRO A 50 16.96 21.95 -5.41
N PHE A 51 17.26 20.89 -4.66
CA PHE A 51 17.11 19.47 -5.04
C PHE A 51 17.59 18.98 -6.43
N GLU A 52 18.70 19.48 -6.99
CA GLU A 52 19.27 18.91 -8.23
C GLU A 52 20.07 17.60 -8.02
N ASN A 53 20.28 17.15 -6.77
CA ASN A 53 21.15 16.00 -6.47
C ASN A 53 20.82 15.31 -5.13
N SER A 54 19.55 15.06 -4.79
CA SER A 54 19.28 14.28 -3.57
C SER A 54 19.78 12.84 -3.74
N GLU A 55 20.55 12.36 -2.76
CA GLU A 55 20.92 10.94 -2.62
C GLU A 55 19.76 10.10 -2.06
N LEU A 56 18.51 10.61 -2.19
CA LEU A 56 17.27 9.96 -1.76
C LEU A 56 16.69 9.17 -2.93
N PHE A 57 16.42 7.89 -2.69
CA PHE A 57 15.75 7.03 -3.64
C PHE A 57 14.28 7.44 -3.76
N GLN A 58 13.77 7.56 -4.98
CA GLN A 58 12.37 7.92 -5.23
C GLN A 58 11.92 9.21 -4.49
N THR A 59 12.86 10.14 -4.28
CA THR A 59 12.70 11.50 -3.73
C THR A 59 12.67 11.65 -2.21
N ASP A 60 12.26 10.63 -1.46
CA ASP A 60 11.98 10.70 0.00
C ASP A 60 12.46 9.44 0.77
N VAL A 61 13.09 8.46 0.11
CA VAL A 61 13.62 7.26 0.77
C VAL A 61 15.14 7.35 0.94
N MET A 62 15.61 7.27 2.19
CA MET A 62 17.02 7.05 2.49
C MET A 62 17.34 5.54 2.43
N LEU A 63 18.24 5.13 1.54
CA LEU A 63 18.64 3.72 1.42
C LEU A 63 19.75 3.37 2.43
N SER A 64 19.58 2.26 3.15
CA SER A 64 20.68 1.67 3.92
C SER A 64 21.71 1.02 3.00
N LYS A 65 22.92 0.73 3.52
CA LYS A 65 23.94 -0.02 2.78
C LYS A 65 23.42 -1.37 2.29
N SER A 66 22.67 -2.08 3.14
CA SER A 66 22.03 -3.35 2.78
C SER A 66 20.96 -3.19 1.71
N ASP A 67 20.19 -2.10 1.72
CA ASP A 67 19.19 -1.85 0.67
C ASP A 67 19.86 -1.60 -0.67
N ILE A 68 20.98 -0.86 -0.66
CA ILE A 68 21.76 -0.60 -1.87
C ILE A 68 22.29 -1.91 -2.45
N GLU A 69 22.87 -2.78 -1.63
CA GLU A 69 23.36 -4.09 -2.06
C GLU A 69 22.23 -4.95 -2.65
N ILE A 70 21.10 -5.10 -1.94
CA ILE A 70 19.95 -5.90 -2.38
C ILE A 70 19.35 -5.37 -3.69
N LEU A 71 19.02 -4.07 -3.73
CA LEU A 71 18.40 -3.45 -4.91
C LEU A 71 19.33 -3.51 -6.12
N SER A 72 20.63 -3.36 -5.88
CA SER A 72 21.61 -3.41 -6.94
C SER A 72 21.81 -4.80 -7.52
N ASP A 73 21.71 -5.85 -6.71
CA ASP A 73 21.75 -7.23 -7.19
C ASP A 73 20.47 -7.59 -7.95
N GLU A 74 19.30 -7.15 -7.47
CA GLU A 74 18.03 -7.32 -8.20
C GLU A 74 18.05 -6.63 -9.57
N LEU A 75 18.57 -5.40 -9.65
CA LEU A 75 18.66 -4.63 -10.90
C LEU A 75 19.70 -5.18 -11.88
N LEU A 76 20.78 -5.80 -11.39
CA LEU A 76 21.81 -6.43 -12.24
C LEU A 76 21.35 -7.80 -12.78
N HIS A 77 20.55 -8.55 -12.03
CA HIS A 77 20.02 -9.85 -12.47
C HIS A 77 18.92 -9.75 -13.54
N ASP A 78 18.20 -8.63 -13.63
CA ASP A 78 17.16 -8.41 -14.66
C ASP A 78 17.73 -8.34 -16.09
N LYS A 79 19.06 -8.20 -16.23
CA LYS A 79 19.75 -8.25 -17.54
C LYS A 79 19.90 -9.65 -18.14
N GLN A 80 19.87 -10.72 -17.33
CA GLN A 80 20.27 -12.06 -17.81
C GLN A 80 19.12 -13.05 -18.03
N HIS A 81 17.92 -12.84 -17.46
CA HIS A 81 16.81 -13.78 -17.64
C HIS A 81 15.48 -13.12 -18.04
N LYS A 82 15.19 -13.14 -19.36
CA LYS A 82 13.80 -13.04 -19.85
C LYS A 82 13.02 -14.27 -19.38
N LYS A 83 12.10 -14.06 -18.42
CA LYS A 83 11.24 -15.05 -17.74
C LYS A 83 11.86 -15.67 -16.48
N SER A 84 11.84 -14.92 -15.38
CA SER A 84 11.66 -15.52 -14.06
C SER A 84 10.41 -14.93 -13.41
N SER A 85 9.66 -15.82 -12.75
CA SER A 85 8.35 -15.63 -12.16
C SER A 85 8.28 -14.52 -11.10
N SER A 86 7.31 -13.62 -11.21
CA SER A 86 6.42 -13.13 -10.11
C SER A 86 6.99 -12.85 -8.70
N SER A 87 8.28 -12.67 -8.49
CA SER A 87 8.87 -12.59 -7.16
C SER A 87 9.81 -11.41 -7.09
N THR A 88 9.38 -10.33 -6.43
CA THR A 88 10.18 -9.49 -5.50
C THR A 88 9.36 -8.32 -4.96
N ARG A 89 8.46 -7.73 -5.77
CA ARG A 89 7.59 -6.60 -5.37
C ARG A 89 6.58 -6.99 -4.28
N SER A 90 6.86 -6.66 -3.03
CA SER A 90 6.02 -7.00 -1.87
C SER A 90 5.23 -5.82 -1.31
N GLY A 91 5.51 -4.58 -1.77
CA GLY A 91 4.95 -3.35 -1.18
C GLY A 91 5.40 -3.07 0.26
N ILE A 92 5.93 -4.07 0.96
CA ILE A 92 6.51 -4.02 2.31
C ILE A 92 7.71 -4.98 2.42
N ILE A 93 8.67 -4.65 3.28
CA ILE A 93 9.83 -5.51 3.58
C ILE A 93 9.43 -6.94 3.99
N LYS A 94 10.10 -7.92 3.39
CA LYS A 94 9.86 -9.34 3.69
C LYS A 94 10.63 -9.84 4.90
N ASN A 95 11.83 -9.30 5.12
CA ASN A 95 12.71 -9.71 6.22
C ASN A 95 12.10 -9.28 7.55
N GLN A 96 11.87 -10.23 8.45
CA GLN A 96 11.30 -9.97 9.78
C GLN A 96 12.28 -9.26 10.71
N ASN A 97 13.59 -9.43 10.51
CA ASN A 97 14.61 -8.79 11.34
C ASN A 97 14.64 -7.26 11.18
N ASN A 98 14.22 -6.78 10.01
CA ASN A 98 14.14 -5.35 9.69
C ASN A 98 12.77 -4.78 10.10
N ARG A 99 11.96 -5.50 10.87
CA ARG A 99 10.69 -4.98 11.41
C ARG A 99 10.89 -4.49 12.82
N TRP A 100 10.13 -3.45 13.16
CA TRP A 100 10.02 -3.01 14.54
C TRP A 100 9.27 -4.04 15.40
N PRO A 101 9.57 -4.12 16.72
CA PRO A 101 8.62 -4.67 17.69
C PRO A 101 7.28 -3.91 17.64
N THR A 102 6.21 -4.48 18.19
CA THR A 102 4.90 -3.82 18.19
C THR A 102 4.86 -2.57 19.08
N VAL A 103 5.79 -2.44 20.04
CA VAL A 103 6.01 -1.22 20.80
C VAL A 103 7.25 -0.53 20.23
N ILE A 104 7.07 0.67 19.69
CA ILE A 104 8.08 1.44 18.97
C ILE A 104 8.42 2.69 19.80
N PRO A 105 9.61 2.73 20.42
CA PRO A 105 10.05 3.93 21.12
C PRO A 105 10.32 5.08 20.13
N TYR A 106 9.98 6.30 20.51
CA TYR A 106 10.32 7.48 19.71
C TYR A 106 10.77 8.67 20.57
N LYS A 107 11.49 9.60 19.95
CA LYS A 107 11.98 10.83 20.56
C LYS A 107 11.92 11.99 19.55
N PHE A 108 11.71 13.19 20.05
CA PHE A 108 11.97 14.43 19.30
C PHE A 108 13.37 14.95 19.62
N GLU A 109 14.17 15.24 18.59
CA GLU A 109 15.41 15.97 18.82
C GLU A 109 15.08 17.44 19.02
N SER A 110 15.54 18.00 20.14
CA SER A 110 15.44 19.43 20.38
C SER A 110 16.35 20.17 19.40
N ASN A 111 15.76 21.04 18.58
CA ASN A 111 16.45 21.77 17.52
C ASN A 111 17.80 22.33 17.99
N ALA A 112 18.79 22.11 17.14
CA ALA A 112 20.11 22.71 17.23
C ALA A 112 19.99 24.22 17.51
N THR A 113 20.70 24.65 18.54
CA THR A 113 21.20 26.01 18.65
C THR A 113 21.82 26.42 17.32
N VAL A 114 21.18 27.29 16.53
CA VAL A 114 21.79 28.37 15.70
C VAL A 114 20.66 29.19 15.05
N GLU A 115 20.84 30.50 15.11
CA GLU A 115 20.02 31.62 14.63
C GLU A 115 19.87 31.65 13.09
N ASP A 116 19.13 30.73 12.48
CA ASP A 116 18.65 30.90 11.10
C ASP A 116 17.14 31.17 11.09
N GLU A 117 16.71 32.30 10.54
CA GLU A 117 15.31 32.76 10.41
C GLU A 117 14.39 31.84 9.55
N LYS A 118 14.88 30.64 9.16
CA LYS A 118 14.12 29.57 8.50
C LYS A 118 14.04 28.27 9.33
N ASN A 119 14.23 28.37 10.64
CA ASN A 119 14.04 27.26 11.58
C ASN A 119 12.58 26.79 11.52
N SER A 120 12.32 25.64 10.88
CA SER A 120 11.00 25.00 10.88
C SER A 120 11.12 23.75 11.74
N PRO A 121 11.07 23.91 13.09
CA PRO A 121 11.23 22.78 14.01
C PRO A 121 10.19 21.70 13.73
N VAL A 122 10.50 20.48 14.14
CA VAL A 122 9.54 19.38 14.10
C VAL A 122 8.27 19.81 14.83
N ASN A 123 7.13 19.69 14.16
CA ASN A 123 5.84 19.94 14.78
C ASN A 123 5.42 18.70 15.58
N GLU A 124 5.89 18.60 16.83
CA GLU A 124 5.66 17.43 17.71
C GLU A 124 4.18 17.01 17.72
N SER A 125 3.26 17.97 17.87
CA SER A 125 1.82 17.70 17.92
C SER A 125 1.27 17.04 16.65
N GLN A 126 1.77 17.42 15.47
CA GLN A 126 1.36 16.79 14.21
C GLN A 126 1.99 15.41 14.04
N VAL A 127 3.24 15.25 14.47
CA VAL A 127 3.89 13.93 14.49
C VAL A 127 3.11 12.98 15.40
N GLU A 128 2.80 13.38 16.63
CA GLU A 128 2.01 12.57 17.58
C GLU A 128 0.61 12.26 17.04
N LEU A 129 -0.03 13.17 16.31
CA LEU A 129 -1.29 12.89 15.62
C LEU A 129 -1.13 11.79 14.56
N GLY A 130 -0.07 11.83 13.76
CA GLY A 130 0.22 10.77 12.78
C GLY A 130 0.59 9.43 13.40
N LEU A 131 1.32 9.43 14.52
CA LEU A 131 1.60 8.22 15.30
C LEU A 131 0.31 7.61 15.84
N LYS A 132 -0.54 8.44 16.46
CA LYS A 132 -1.84 8.02 16.97
C LYS A 132 -2.73 7.45 15.87
N TRP A 133 -2.71 8.04 14.67
CA TRP A 133 -3.43 7.48 13.53
C TRP A 133 -3.00 6.04 13.24
N TRP A 134 -1.70 5.74 13.27
CA TRP A 134 -1.20 4.36 13.10
C TRP A 134 -1.61 3.44 14.26
N GLU A 135 -1.66 3.93 15.50
CA GLU A 135 -2.14 3.17 16.66
C GLU A 135 -3.64 2.84 16.55
N GLU A 136 -4.45 3.75 16.02
CA GLU A 136 -5.90 3.53 15.83
C GLU A 136 -6.20 2.51 14.73
N HIS A 137 -5.30 2.36 13.75
CA HIS A 137 -5.49 1.50 12.58
C HIS A 137 -4.67 0.21 12.60
N THR A 138 -3.77 0.04 13.58
CA THR A 138 -2.90 -1.14 13.71
C THR A 138 -2.78 -1.59 15.17
N CYS A 139 -2.01 -2.64 15.41
CA CYS A 139 -1.64 -3.10 16.76
C CYS A 139 -0.35 -2.45 17.28
N LEU A 140 0.23 -1.51 16.53
CA LEU A 140 1.45 -0.84 16.93
C LEU A 140 1.15 0.17 18.04
N THR A 141 2.14 0.42 18.89
CA THR A 141 2.09 1.44 19.93
C THR A 141 3.37 2.24 19.88
N PHE A 142 3.26 3.55 19.84
CA PHE A 142 4.39 4.46 19.83
C PHE A 142 4.56 5.09 21.21
N VAL A 143 5.74 4.92 21.80
CA VAL A 143 6.00 5.37 23.18
C VAL A 143 7.10 6.41 23.18
N ARG A 144 6.77 7.63 23.65
CA ARG A 144 7.77 8.68 23.83
C ARG A 144 8.81 8.22 24.85
N ASN A 145 10.07 8.24 24.45
CA ASN A 145 11.22 7.96 25.28
C ASN A 145 12.31 8.99 24.98
N ASP A 146 12.30 10.09 25.74
CA ASP A 146 13.26 11.19 25.54
C ASP A 146 14.70 10.84 25.97
N ASN A 147 14.88 9.74 26.74
CA ASN A 147 16.17 9.28 27.26
C ASN A 147 16.38 7.78 26.96
N PRO A 148 16.47 7.37 25.68
CA PRO A 148 16.70 5.98 25.32
C PRO A 148 18.11 5.55 25.75
N SER A 149 18.26 4.31 26.22
CA SER A 149 19.59 3.73 26.47
C SER A 149 20.34 3.52 25.16
N GLU A 150 21.67 3.41 25.20
CA GLU A 150 22.51 3.27 24.00
C GLU A 150 22.17 2.03 23.15
N ASP A 151 21.62 0.99 23.76
CA ASP A 151 21.19 -0.26 23.13
C ASP A 151 19.72 -0.28 22.69
N THR A 152 18.97 0.81 22.91
CA THR A 152 17.58 0.91 22.48
C THR A 152 17.50 1.26 20.99
N ASP A 153 16.76 0.47 20.21
CA ASP A 153 16.30 0.85 18.87
C ASP A 153 15.12 1.85 19.01
N TYR A 154 15.19 3.03 18.39
CA TYR A 154 14.12 4.03 18.46
C TYR A 154 14.05 4.95 17.24
N LEU A 155 12.87 5.53 17.01
CA LEU A 155 12.65 6.57 16.00
C LEU A 155 13.01 7.95 16.56
N SER A 156 13.82 8.71 15.81
CA SER A 156 14.29 10.04 16.15
C SER A 156 13.76 11.03 15.12
N PHE A 157 12.76 11.82 15.49
CA PHE A 157 12.21 12.85 14.61
C PHE A 157 13.10 14.09 14.61
N ILE A 158 13.54 14.52 13.43
CA ILE A 158 14.49 15.61 13.23
C ILE A 158 13.99 16.63 12.21
N ASP A 159 14.57 17.82 12.23
CA ASP A 159 14.28 18.95 11.34
C ASP A 159 15.35 19.09 10.24
N ASP A 160 15.60 18.02 9.48
CA ASP A 160 16.55 18.08 8.35
C ASP A 160 15.90 18.67 7.08
N VAL A 161 16.66 18.76 6.00
CA VAL A 161 16.20 19.25 4.70
C VAL A 161 15.38 18.16 4.00
N GLY A 162 14.10 18.44 3.76
CA GLY A 162 13.13 17.57 3.10
C GLY A 162 12.37 16.65 4.05
N CYS A 163 11.33 16.02 3.53
CA CYS A 163 10.60 14.95 4.22
C CYS A 163 11.18 13.62 3.74
N TRP A 164 11.69 12.79 4.65
CA TRP A 164 12.25 11.49 4.27
C TRP A 164 12.39 10.53 5.45
N SER A 165 12.51 9.24 5.13
CA SER A 165 12.65 8.15 6.10
C SER A 165 13.45 6.98 5.51
N TYR A 166 13.92 6.10 6.40
CA TYR A 166 14.47 4.80 6.01
C TYR A 166 13.35 3.76 5.85
N ILE A 167 13.60 2.70 5.07
CA ILE A 167 12.63 1.60 4.94
C ILE A 167 12.87 0.53 6.00
N GLY A 168 11.95 0.41 6.95
CA GLY A 168 12.01 -0.58 8.03
C GLY A 168 12.98 -0.20 9.15
N LYS A 169 13.12 -1.09 10.12
CA LYS A 169 14.04 -0.96 11.26
C LYS A 169 15.50 -1.17 10.82
N GLN A 170 16.32 -0.16 11.06
CA GLN A 170 17.77 -0.17 10.82
C GLN A 170 18.57 -0.60 12.07
N GLY A 171 18.01 -0.39 13.27
CA GLY A 171 18.68 -0.58 14.56
C GLY A 171 19.27 0.72 15.11
N GLY A 172 19.40 0.82 16.43
CA GLY A 172 19.83 2.01 17.16
C GLY A 172 18.93 3.22 16.95
N ARG A 173 19.54 4.41 17.01
CA ARG A 173 18.89 5.70 16.69
C ARG A 173 18.61 5.77 15.18
N GLN A 174 17.33 5.73 14.79
CA GLN A 174 16.91 5.85 13.40
C GLN A 174 16.19 7.18 13.15
N GLU A 175 16.75 8.01 12.27
CA GLU A 175 16.21 9.34 11.98
C GLU A 175 15.02 9.28 11.00
N ILE A 176 14.03 10.15 11.23
CA ILE A 176 12.97 10.51 10.29
C ILE A 176 12.96 12.04 10.18
N SER A 177 13.13 12.57 8.97
CA SER A 177 13.12 14.02 8.74
C SER A 177 11.70 14.52 8.50
N LEU A 178 11.21 15.34 9.44
CA LEU A 178 9.91 15.99 9.39
C LEU A 178 10.04 17.44 9.90
N PRO A 179 10.77 18.32 9.18
CA PRO A 179 10.75 19.75 9.48
C PRO A 179 9.32 20.28 9.45
N GLY A 180 9.04 21.41 10.09
CA GLY A 180 7.67 21.89 10.32
C GLY A 180 6.80 22.06 9.08
N TYR A 181 7.36 22.18 7.87
CA TYR A 181 6.60 22.18 6.61
C TYR A 181 6.16 20.77 6.14
N CYS A 182 6.77 19.70 6.65
CA CYS A 182 6.36 18.29 6.47
C CYS A 182 5.30 17.86 7.51
N SER A 183 4.63 18.82 8.16
CA SER A 183 3.65 18.56 9.22
C SER A 183 2.23 18.16 8.80
N PRO A 184 1.79 18.21 7.53
CA PRO A 184 0.49 17.64 7.17
C PRO A 184 0.41 16.14 7.53
N LEU A 185 -0.75 15.70 8.03
CA LEU A 185 -0.97 14.33 8.51
C LEU A 185 -0.56 13.26 7.48
N TYR A 186 -0.87 13.47 6.20
CA TYR A 186 -0.52 12.53 5.13
C TYR A 186 1.00 12.38 4.94
N VAL A 187 1.79 13.45 5.16
CA VAL A 187 3.26 13.41 5.05
C VAL A 187 3.83 12.67 6.24
N VAL A 188 3.42 13.03 7.46
CA VAL A 188 3.86 12.38 8.69
C VAL A 188 3.60 10.87 8.63
N THR A 189 2.38 10.48 8.30
CA THR A 189 1.98 9.07 8.24
C THR A 189 2.68 8.31 7.11
N HIS A 190 3.01 8.95 6.00
CA HIS A 190 3.80 8.40 4.90
C HIS A 190 5.26 8.11 5.31
N GLU A 191 5.94 9.06 5.94
CA GLU A 191 7.32 8.85 6.40
C GLU A 191 7.41 7.80 7.51
N VAL A 192 6.41 7.74 8.38
CA VAL A 192 6.27 6.65 9.36
C VAL A 192 5.99 5.32 8.65
N ALA A 193 5.19 5.29 7.58
CA ALA A 193 4.96 4.10 6.77
C ALA A 193 6.26 3.52 6.19
N HIS A 194 7.16 4.38 5.71
CA HIS A 194 8.50 3.97 5.31
C HIS A 194 9.27 3.35 6.47
N ALA A 195 9.29 3.97 7.65
CA ALA A 195 9.95 3.41 8.83
C ALA A 195 9.36 2.05 9.27
N LEU A 196 8.07 1.82 9.04
CA LEU A 196 7.40 0.52 9.23
C LEU A 196 7.72 -0.49 8.11
N GLY A 197 8.37 -0.05 7.04
CA GLY A 197 8.90 -0.88 5.97
C GLY A 197 8.05 -0.92 4.71
N LEU A 198 7.09 -0.01 4.56
CA LEU A 198 6.36 0.14 3.31
C LEU A 198 7.24 0.80 2.24
N HIS A 199 7.16 0.27 1.03
CA HIS A 199 7.68 0.93 -0.16
C HIS A 199 6.56 1.74 -0.79
N HIS A 200 6.93 2.69 -1.66
CA HIS A 200 5.93 3.41 -2.44
C HIS A 200 4.96 2.52 -3.23
N THR A 201 3.74 3.02 -3.42
CA THR A 201 2.64 2.31 -4.09
C THR A 201 3.02 1.81 -5.50
N GLN A 202 3.87 2.51 -6.26
CA GLN A 202 4.35 2.04 -7.56
C GLN A 202 5.22 0.76 -7.49
N ASN A 203 5.76 0.43 -6.32
CA ASN A 203 6.53 -0.80 -6.12
C ASN A 203 5.64 -2.01 -5.84
N ARG A 204 4.31 -1.87 -5.88
CA ARG A 204 3.37 -3.00 -5.72
C ARG A 204 3.40 -3.98 -6.90
N PRO A 205 3.21 -5.28 -6.65
CA PRO A 205 3.22 -6.31 -7.70
C PRO A 205 2.00 -6.23 -8.62
N ASP A 206 0.89 -5.65 -8.15
CA ASP A 206 -0.36 -5.53 -8.88
C ASP A 206 -0.58 -4.19 -9.53
N ARG A 207 0.39 -3.27 -9.43
CA ARG A 207 0.34 -1.95 -10.02
C ARG A 207 -0.26 -2.00 -11.43
N ASP A 208 0.41 -2.70 -12.35
CA ASP A 208 0.07 -2.67 -13.78
C ASP A 208 -1.33 -3.23 -14.13
N ARG A 209 -2.05 -3.85 -13.18
CA ARG A 209 -3.41 -4.38 -13.38
C ARG A 209 -4.51 -3.34 -13.16
N TYR A 210 -4.29 -2.32 -12.34
CA TYR A 210 -5.34 -1.37 -11.96
C TYR A 210 -5.32 -0.06 -12.72
N GLY A 211 -4.25 0.22 -13.50
CA GLY A 211 -4.15 1.36 -14.41
C GLY A 211 -4.19 2.71 -13.68
N PHE A 212 -3.15 3.52 -13.83
CA PHE A 212 -3.06 4.80 -13.13
C PHE A 212 -3.18 5.99 -14.08
N ALA A 213 -3.56 7.12 -13.50
CA ALA A 213 -3.37 8.43 -14.11
C ALA A 213 -2.47 9.26 -13.17
N LEU A 214 -1.63 10.09 -13.77
CA LEU A 214 -1.02 11.21 -13.06
C LEU A 214 -2.10 12.27 -12.94
N ASP A 215 -2.30 12.81 -11.75
CA ASP A 215 -3.05 14.06 -11.62
C ASP A 215 -2.13 15.20 -12.08
N SER A 216 -2.56 16.03 -13.03
CA SER A 216 -1.73 17.14 -13.50
C SER A 216 -1.61 18.28 -12.48
N ASN A 217 -2.47 18.29 -11.47
CA ASN A 217 -2.48 19.32 -10.43
C ASN A 217 -1.62 18.94 -9.22
N TYR A 218 -1.24 17.67 -9.09
CA TYR A 218 -0.52 17.14 -7.95
C TYR A 218 0.43 16.03 -8.40
N ASP A 219 1.65 16.00 -7.87
CA ASP A 219 2.65 14.97 -8.20
C ASP A 219 2.32 13.60 -7.56
N VAL A 220 1.15 13.04 -7.87
CA VAL A 220 0.67 11.77 -7.33
C VAL A 220 0.08 10.85 -8.40
N ILE A 221 -0.01 9.57 -8.04
CA ILE A 221 -0.57 8.51 -8.87
C ILE A 221 -1.92 8.11 -8.30
N ILE A 222 -3.00 8.31 -9.06
CA ILE A 222 -4.36 7.93 -8.66
C ILE A 222 -4.88 6.70 -9.43
N SER A 223 -5.74 5.92 -8.77
CA SER A 223 -6.48 4.83 -9.41
C SER A 223 -7.45 5.38 -10.46
N ARG A 224 -7.48 4.79 -11.66
CA ARG A 224 -8.49 5.12 -12.68
C ARG A 224 -9.90 4.68 -12.30
N ASP A 225 -10.03 3.66 -11.45
CA ASP A 225 -11.33 3.19 -10.96
C ASP A 225 -11.63 3.86 -9.60
N PRO A 226 -12.71 4.67 -9.52
CA PRO A 226 -13.12 5.38 -8.30
C PRO A 226 -13.34 4.47 -7.08
N LEU A 227 -13.67 3.19 -7.29
CA LEU A 227 -13.89 2.22 -6.22
C LEU A 227 -12.59 1.78 -5.53
N TYR A 228 -11.43 2.10 -6.08
CA TYR A 228 -10.11 1.69 -5.58
C TYR A 228 -9.21 2.87 -5.20
N VAL A 229 -9.74 4.10 -5.14
CA VAL A 229 -8.95 5.31 -4.83
C VAL A 229 -8.38 5.27 -3.40
N THR A 230 -9.07 4.66 -2.42
CA THR A 230 -8.52 4.41 -1.06
C THR A 230 -7.48 3.33 -0.99
N SER A 231 -7.40 2.52 -2.03
CA SER A 231 -6.64 1.30 -1.99
C SER A 231 -5.23 1.46 -2.52
N PHE A 232 -4.90 2.63 -3.06
CA PHE A 232 -3.64 2.97 -3.70
C PHE A 232 -3.38 4.46 -3.52
N GLY A 233 -2.21 4.83 -2.96
CA GLY A 233 -1.68 6.19 -2.96
C GLY A 233 -2.73 7.27 -2.73
N PHE A 234 -3.15 7.45 -1.47
CA PHE A 234 -4.15 8.44 -1.11
C PHE A 234 -3.48 9.70 -0.56
N GLN A 235 -3.99 10.88 -0.93
CA GLN A 235 -3.35 12.16 -0.63
C GLN A 235 -3.59 12.67 0.79
N GLU A 236 -4.52 12.07 1.52
CA GLU A 236 -4.89 12.55 2.86
C GLU A 236 -4.37 11.63 3.96
N GLU A 237 -4.24 10.31 3.68
CA GLU A 237 -3.89 9.28 4.66
C GLU A 237 -3.29 8.04 3.97
N PRO A 238 -2.57 7.15 4.69
CA PRO A 238 -2.10 5.89 4.14
C PRO A 238 -3.26 5.07 3.57
N SER A 239 -3.02 4.41 2.44
CA SER A 239 -4.09 3.67 1.78
C SER A 239 -4.53 2.48 2.62
N PHE A 240 -5.76 2.01 2.41
CA PHE A 240 -6.25 0.78 3.04
C PHE A 240 -5.27 -0.40 2.87
N TYR A 241 -4.58 -0.44 1.73
CA TYR A 241 -3.62 -1.50 1.45
C TYR A 241 -2.35 -1.37 2.29
N ASP A 242 -1.90 -0.15 2.56
CA ASP A 242 -0.76 0.16 3.42
C ASP A 242 -1.05 -0.31 4.84
N ILE A 243 -2.21 0.08 5.39
CA ILE A 243 -2.71 -0.40 6.70
C ILE A 243 -2.76 -1.93 6.74
N LYS A 244 -3.31 -2.56 5.70
CA LYS A 244 -3.44 -4.01 5.61
C LYS A 244 -2.08 -4.71 5.55
N LEU A 245 -1.12 -4.15 4.81
CA LEU A 245 0.22 -4.71 4.73
C LEU A 245 0.93 -4.62 6.07
N VAL A 246 0.85 -3.48 6.76
CA VAL A 246 1.40 -3.33 8.11
C VAL A 246 0.75 -4.33 9.06
N ASN A 247 -0.59 -4.35 9.14
CA ASN A 247 -1.31 -5.28 10.02
C ASN A 247 -0.98 -6.75 9.75
N LYS A 248 -0.93 -7.19 8.49
CA LYS A 248 -0.57 -8.57 8.17
C LYS A 248 0.82 -8.97 8.66
N HIS A 249 1.76 -8.02 8.75
CA HIS A 249 3.16 -8.31 9.02
C HIS A 249 3.62 -8.00 10.45
N TYR A 250 2.97 -7.03 11.11
CA TYR A 250 3.25 -6.64 12.49
C TYR A 250 2.23 -7.21 13.46
N CYS A 251 0.98 -7.27 13.04
CA CYS A 251 -0.10 -7.70 13.90
C CYS A 251 -0.33 -9.18 13.72
N SER A 252 -0.25 -9.89 14.84
CA SER A 252 -0.99 -11.13 14.95
C SER A 252 -2.45 -10.72 14.77
N GLU A 253 -3.10 -11.03 13.65
CA GLU A 253 -4.55 -10.84 13.54
C GLU A 253 -5.18 -11.66 14.67
N THR A 254 -5.38 -11.04 15.84
CA THR A 254 -6.25 -11.58 16.88
C THR A 254 -7.63 -11.33 16.35
N ASP A 255 -8.05 -12.31 15.56
CA ASP A 255 -9.38 -12.47 15.05
C ASP A 255 -10.40 -12.05 16.11
N ASP A 256 -11.19 -11.00 15.82
CA ASP A 256 -12.23 -10.57 16.76
C ASP A 256 -13.11 -11.79 17.08
N PRO A 257 -13.23 -12.15 18.37
CA PRO A 257 -13.89 -13.39 18.79
C PRO A 257 -15.35 -13.44 18.32
N ASN A 258 -15.97 -12.30 18.05
CA ASN A 258 -17.37 -12.20 17.64
C ASN A 258 -17.62 -12.61 16.18
N CYS A 259 -16.59 -12.76 15.37
CA CYS A 259 -16.74 -12.95 13.93
C CYS A 259 -17.02 -14.41 13.51
N GLY A 260 -17.11 -15.35 14.45
CA GLY A 260 -17.51 -16.74 14.19
C GLY A 260 -16.59 -17.53 13.23
N GLN A 261 -17.14 -18.42 12.41
CA GLN A 261 -16.36 -19.27 11.50
C GLN A 261 -15.81 -18.47 10.30
N ARG A 262 -14.49 -18.48 10.09
CA ARG A 262 -13.80 -17.69 9.04
C ARG A 262 -13.95 -18.22 7.60
N VAL A 263 -14.28 -19.50 7.44
CA VAL A 263 -14.46 -20.11 6.12
C VAL A 263 -15.92 -20.48 5.94
N ILE A 264 -16.61 -19.76 5.06
CA ILE A 264 -18.01 -20.00 4.74
C ILE A 264 -18.09 -20.81 3.45
N LYS A 265 -18.87 -21.89 3.47
CA LYS A 265 -19.07 -22.77 2.31
C LYS A 265 -20.57 -22.81 1.97
N PRO A 266 -21.12 -21.76 1.34
CA PRO A 266 -22.54 -21.71 1.03
C PRO A 266 -22.89 -22.76 -0.04
N THR A 267 -24.12 -23.27 0.03
CA THR A 267 -24.67 -24.18 -1.00
C THR A 267 -25.72 -23.44 -1.84
N SER A 268 -26.56 -24.14 -2.59
CA SER A 268 -27.66 -23.52 -3.33
C SER A 268 -28.69 -22.86 -2.41
N THR A 269 -28.81 -23.32 -1.16
CA THR A 269 -29.63 -22.67 -0.14
C THR A 269 -28.94 -21.40 0.38
N PRO A 270 -29.67 -20.28 0.54
CA PRO A 270 -29.12 -19.05 1.10
C PRO A 270 -28.51 -19.25 2.49
N TYR A 271 -27.24 -18.88 2.63
CA TYR A 271 -26.55 -18.76 3.90
C TYR A 271 -26.67 -17.32 4.41
N LYS A 272 -27.14 -17.13 5.65
CA LYS A 272 -27.29 -15.83 6.31
C LYS A 272 -26.05 -15.52 7.15
N LEU A 273 -25.48 -14.33 6.97
CA LEU A 273 -24.43 -13.74 7.81
C LEU A 273 -24.92 -12.39 8.32
N ASN A 274 -25.13 -12.28 9.63
CA ASN A 274 -25.58 -11.05 10.29
C ASN A 274 -24.46 -10.49 11.15
N MET A 275 -24.19 -9.19 11.04
CA MET A 275 -23.18 -8.49 11.81
C MET A 275 -23.68 -7.11 12.19
N THR A 276 -23.50 -6.75 13.46
CA THR A 276 -23.80 -5.43 14.00
C THR A 276 -22.77 -5.09 15.06
N GLY A 277 -22.59 -3.80 15.34
CA GLY A 277 -21.76 -3.38 16.45
C GLY A 277 -20.30 -3.13 16.08
N HIS A 278 -19.48 -2.96 17.11
CA HIS A 278 -18.04 -2.83 16.96
C HIS A 278 -17.43 -4.19 16.65
N ALA A 279 -17.02 -4.40 15.40
CA ALA A 279 -16.30 -5.61 15.00
C ALA A 279 -15.49 -5.40 13.73
N ASN A 280 -14.39 -6.13 13.60
CA ASN A 280 -13.53 -6.13 12.42
C ASN A 280 -13.29 -7.56 11.96
N CYS A 281 -14.08 -8.00 10.98
CA CYS A 281 -14.18 -9.40 10.61
C CYS A 281 -13.82 -9.63 9.16
N ILE A 282 -13.06 -10.68 8.88
CA ILE A 282 -12.73 -11.11 7.50
C ILE A 282 -13.15 -12.57 7.32
N TRP A 283 -13.88 -12.85 6.24
CA TRP A 283 -14.27 -14.22 5.88
C TRP A 283 -13.80 -14.59 4.48
N LYS A 284 -13.39 -15.86 4.35
CA LYS A 284 -13.18 -16.51 3.07
C LYS A 284 -14.40 -17.32 2.69
N VAL A 285 -15.09 -16.93 1.63
CA VAL A 285 -16.24 -17.65 1.10
C VAL A 285 -15.78 -18.52 -0.06
N LYS A 286 -16.04 -19.83 0.00
CA LYS A 286 -15.56 -20.78 -1.01
C LYS A 286 -16.66 -21.76 -1.41
N VAL A 287 -16.87 -21.90 -2.71
CA VAL A 287 -17.73 -22.91 -3.33
C VAL A 287 -16.91 -23.83 -4.24
N PRO A 288 -17.44 -24.99 -4.67
CA PRO A 288 -16.75 -25.88 -5.60
C PRO A 288 -16.35 -25.16 -6.90
N LYS A 289 -15.29 -25.64 -7.57
CA LYS A 289 -14.90 -25.13 -8.89
C LYS A 289 -16.08 -25.31 -9.88
N GLY A 290 -16.19 -24.40 -10.85
CA GLY A 290 -17.34 -24.36 -11.77
C GLY A 290 -18.60 -23.67 -11.20
N HIS A 291 -18.49 -23.05 -10.03
CA HIS A 291 -19.57 -22.28 -9.42
C HIS A 291 -19.12 -20.86 -9.09
N THR A 292 -20.08 -19.94 -9.03
CA THR A 292 -19.94 -18.59 -8.52
C THR A 292 -20.72 -18.43 -7.22
N ILE A 293 -20.52 -17.33 -6.53
CA ILE A 293 -21.21 -16.97 -5.30
C ILE A 293 -22.04 -15.72 -5.61
N GLN A 294 -23.31 -15.74 -5.26
CA GLN A 294 -24.19 -14.59 -5.32
C GLN A 294 -24.39 -14.04 -3.90
N PHE A 295 -24.18 -12.75 -3.72
CA PHE A 295 -24.36 -12.00 -2.47
C PHE A 295 -25.50 -11.00 -2.63
N TRP A 296 -26.29 -10.79 -1.58
CA TRP A 296 -27.28 -9.71 -1.50
C TRP A 296 -27.55 -9.32 -0.05
N PHE A 297 -28.02 -8.10 0.17
CA PHE A 297 -28.25 -7.55 1.51
C PHE A 297 -29.73 -7.25 1.72
N TYR A 298 -30.27 -7.73 2.84
CA TYR A 298 -31.57 -7.26 3.35
C TYR A 298 -31.41 -6.01 4.22
N LYS A 299 -30.28 -5.92 4.92
CA LYS A 299 -29.90 -4.77 5.76
C LYS A 299 -28.48 -4.34 5.40
N PHE A 300 -28.29 -3.05 5.16
CA PHE A 300 -27.01 -2.45 4.79
C PHE A 300 -26.93 -1.04 5.37
N GLU A 301 -26.61 -0.95 6.67
CA GLU A 301 -26.59 0.32 7.41
C GLU A 301 -25.16 0.78 7.63
N PHE A 302 -24.51 1.25 6.57
CA PHE A 302 -23.16 1.81 6.64
C PHE A 302 -23.19 3.32 6.48
N SER A 303 -22.42 4.02 7.31
CA SER A 303 -22.35 5.48 7.27
C SER A 303 -21.68 5.93 5.96
N CYS A 304 -22.05 7.11 5.48
CA CYS A 304 -21.47 7.64 4.27
C CYS A 304 -20.15 8.35 4.53
N SER A 305 -19.08 7.84 3.92
CA SER A 305 -17.87 8.60 3.67
C SER A 305 -17.41 8.39 2.24
N LYS A 306 -16.78 9.42 1.66
CA LYS A 306 -16.14 9.33 0.36
C LYS A 306 -14.66 9.64 0.57
N PRO A 307 -13.80 8.64 0.44
CA PRO A 307 -14.10 7.22 0.23
C PRO A 307 -14.55 6.50 1.52
N CYS A 308 -15.09 5.27 1.40
CA CYS A 308 -15.53 4.49 2.56
C CYS A 308 -14.33 4.09 3.45
N SER A 309 -14.26 4.57 4.69
CA SER A 309 -13.08 4.45 5.57
C SER A 309 -13.33 3.60 6.82
N ASP A 310 -14.26 4.00 7.70
CA ASP A 310 -14.30 3.47 9.07
C ASP A 310 -15.45 2.47 9.27
N HIS A 311 -16.52 2.65 8.51
CA HIS A 311 -17.75 1.86 8.61
C HIS A 311 -18.19 1.40 7.22
N TYR A 312 -17.81 0.17 6.86
CA TYR A 312 -17.99 -0.34 5.50
C TYR A 312 -18.11 -1.86 5.42
N PHE A 313 -18.65 -2.33 4.30
CA PHE A 313 -18.53 -3.70 3.84
C PHE A 313 -17.50 -3.79 2.71
N GLY A 314 -16.51 -4.65 2.88
CA GLY A 314 -15.51 -4.90 1.86
C GLY A 314 -15.76 -6.22 1.12
N ILE A 315 -15.54 -6.28 -0.18
CA ILE A 315 -15.61 -7.52 -0.95
C ILE A 315 -14.54 -7.64 -2.06
N LYS A 316 -13.99 -8.85 -2.19
CA LYS A 316 -13.23 -9.32 -3.35
C LYS A 316 -14.01 -10.41 -4.03
N TYR A 317 -14.50 -10.13 -5.23
CA TYR A 317 -15.40 -11.03 -5.98
C TYR A 317 -14.92 -11.33 -7.40
N LYS A 318 -13.92 -10.62 -7.91
CA LYS A 318 -13.31 -10.83 -9.23
C LYS A 318 -12.30 -11.97 -9.21
N LYS A 319 -12.05 -12.61 -10.37
CA LYS A 319 -11.10 -13.75 -10.49
C LYS A 319 -9.65 -13.37 -10.19
N ASP A 320 -9.29 -12.12 -10.47
CA ASP A 320 -7.94 -11.60 -10.23
C ASP A 320 -7.60 -11.55 -8.74
N MET A 321 -8.61 -11.58 -7.87
CA MET A 321 -8.52 -11.43 -6.43
C MET A 321 -7.60 -10.27 -6.05
N ALA A 322 -7.86 -9.11 -6.68
CA ALA A 322 -7.17 -7.83 -6.48
C ALA A 322 -6.60 -7.67 -5.08
N TYR A 323 -5.39 -7.14 -4.92
CA TYR A 323 -4.79 -7.06 -3.58
C TYR A 323 -5.62 -6.18 -2.63
N SER A 324 -6.26 -5.16 -3.19
CA SER A 324 -7.27 -4.30 -2.60
C SER A 324 -8.69 -4.87 -2.70
N MET A 325 -9.55 -4.42 -1.80
CA MET A 325 -10.93 -4.87 -1.68
C MET A 325 -11.87 -3.73 -2.09
N ALA A 326 -12.95 -4.03 -2.81
CA ALA A 326 -13.96 -3.01 -3.10
C ALA A 326 -14.68 -2.66 -1.79
N LEU A 327 -14.63 -1.39 -1.39
CA LEU A 327 -15.25 -0.90 -0.16
C LEU A 327 -16.61 -0.30 -0.48
N LEU A 328 -17.65 -0.77 0.19
CA LEU A 328 -19.04 -0.42 -0.04
C LEU A 328 -19.60 0.18 1.26
N CYS A 329 -20.16 1.39 1.16
CA CYS A 329 -20.86 2.09 2.22
C CYS A 329 -21.98 2.94 1.60
N CYS A 330 -22.69 3.73 2.39
CA CYS A 330 -23.87 4.52 1.99
C CYS A 330 -25.07 3.69 1.54
N ASN A 331 -25.02 3.23 0.29
CA ASN A 331 -26.14 2.67 -0.42
C ASN A 331 -25.94 1.16 -0.55
N ASN A 332 -27.03 0.42 -0.38
CA ASN A 332 -27.02 -1.00 -0.63
C ASN A 332 -26.60 -1.27 -2.09
N PRO A 333 -25.52 -2.04 -2.33
CA PRO A 333 -25.01 -2.32 -3.67
C PRO A 333 -25.92 -3.26 -4.47
N GLY A 334 -27.01 -3.75 -3.87
CA GLY A 334 -27.90 -4.73 -4.48
C GLY A 334 -27.26 -6.11 -4.50
N THR A 335 -27.33 -6.78 -5.65
CA THR A 335 -26.82 -8.14 -5.82
C THR A 335 -25.42 -8.11 -6.43
N ILE A 336 -24.48 -8.82 -5.80
CA ILE A 336 -23.09 -8.96 -6.29
C ILE A 336 -22.85 -10.42 -6.64
N GLN A 337 -22.34 -10.68 -7.85
CA GLN A 337 -21.96 -12.02 -8.30
C GLN A 337 -20.45 -12.11 -8.49
N THR A 338 -19.84 -13.16 -7.96
CA THR A 338 -18.41 -13.41 -8.16
C THR A 338 -18.11 -13.91 -9.57
N GLU A 339 -16.92 -13.61 -10.07
CA GLU A 339 -16.42 -14.17 -11.33
C GLU A 339 -15.85 -15.59 -11.15
N GLY A 340 -15.42 -15.93 -9.92
CA GLY A 340 -14.82 -17.22 -9.57
C GLY A 340 -15.54 -17.93 -8.42
N ASN A 341 -14.95 -19.03 -7.96
CA ASN A 341 -15.50 -19.87 -6.90
C ASN A 341 -15.06 -19.48 -5.48
N VAL A 342 -14.38 -18.35 -5.34
CA VAL A 342 -13.85 -17.81 -4.08
C VAL A 342 -14.17 -16.33 -4.01
N ALA A 343 -14.56 -15.87 -2.82
CA ALA A 343 -14.61 -14.47 -2.46
C ALA A 343 -13.96 -14.27 -1.09
N ILE A 344 -13.49 -13.05 -0.84
CA ILE A 344 -13.12 -12.60 0.51
C ILE A 344 -14.04 -11.44 0.83
N ILE A 345 -14.65 -11.44 2.01
CA ILE A 345 -15.53 -10.37 2.48
C ILE A 345 -15.01 -9.84 3.80
N LYS A 346 -15.21 -8.54 4.05
CA LYS A 346 -14.82 -7.86 5.28
C LYS A 346 -15.99 -7.06 5.83
N TYR A 347 -16.17 -7.08 7.15
CA TYR A 347 -17.03 -6.16 7.87
C TYR A 347 -16.15 -5.27 8.76
N SER A 348 -16.35 -3.96 8.65
CA SER A 348 -15.78 -2.97 9.57
C SER A 348 -16.92 -2.21 10.22
N GLY A 349 -17.14 -2.45 11.50
CA GLY A 349 -18.20 -1.89 12.33
C GLY A 349 -17.62 -1.00 13.43
N THR A 350 -18.09 0.26 13.51
CA THR A 350 -17.68 1.23 14.56
C THR A 350 -18.87 1.78 15.35
N TRP A 351 -20.07 1.24 15.15
CA TRP A 351 -21.31 1.70 15.80
C TRP A 351 -22.05 0.51 16.41
N SER A 352 -22.47 0.63 17.66
CA SER A 352 -23.09 -0.46 18.43
C SER A 352 -24.37 -1.06 17.81
N THR A 353 -25.16 -0.29 17.05
CA THR A 353 -26.49 -0.69 16.57
C THR A 353 -26.61 -0.87 15.06
N ARG A 354 -25.61 -0.43 14.29
CA ARG A 354 -25.63 -0.48 12.81
C ARG A 354 -24.86 -1.69 12.29
N GLY A 355 -25.17 -2.12 11.07
CA GLY A 355 -24.46 -3.21 10.42
C GLY A 355 -25.15 -3.77 9.20
N MET A 356 -25.01 -5.08 8.98
CA MET A 356 -25.48 -5.74 7.77
C MET A 356 -26.19 -7.07 8.04
N GLU A 357 -27.20 -7.34 7.22
CA GLU A 357 -27.77 -8.67 7.05
C GLU A 357 -27.49 -9.14 5.62
N LEU A 358 -26.38 -9.87 5.48
CA LEU A 358 -25.87 -10.39 4.23
C LEU A 358 -26.35 -11.81 3.99
N TYR A 359 -26.76 -12.11 2.78
CA TYR A 359 -27.03 -13.47 2.33
C TYR A 359 -26.12 -13.83 1.18
N MET A 360 -25.76 -15.11 1.12
CA MET A 360 -24.94 -15.65 0.05
C MET A 360 -25.37 -17.05 -0.35
N ARG A 361 -25.27 -17.38 -1.65
CA ARG A 361 -25.54 -18.74 -2.15
C ARG A 361 -24.63 -19.11 -3.30
N GLN A 362 -24.40 -20.41 -3.46
CA GLN A 362 -23.78 -21.00 -4.63
C GLN A 362 -24.70 -20.84 -5.84
N LYS A 363 -24.11 -20.45 -6.96
CA LYS A 363 -24.70 -20.46 -8.29
C LYS A 363 -23.82 -21.27 -9.21
N ASN A 364 -24.41 -22.03 -10.12
CA ASN A 364 -23.65 -22.66 -11.19
C ASN A 364 -23.03 -21.54 -12.04
N LEU A 365 -21.77 -21.69 -12.48
CA LEU A 365 -21.37 -20.95 -13.68
C LEU A 365 -22.32 -21.43 -14.76
N CYS A 366 -23.26 -20.60 -15.19
CA CYS A 366 -23.82 -20.78 -16.51
C CYS A 366 -22.62 -20.67 -17.46
N LEU A 367 -22.16 -21.81 -17.98
CA LEU A 367 -21.65 -21.82 -19.34
C LEU A 367 -22.82 -21.30 -20.16
N ILE A 368 -22.83 -20.00 -20.44
CA ILE A 368 -23.60 -19.52 -21.56
C ILE A 368 -23.00 -20.29 -22.73
N SER A 369 -23.67 -21.36 -23.15
CA SER A 369 -23.56 -21.81 -24.52
C SER A 369 -23.83 -20.56 -25.32
N LEU A 370 -22.80 -20.01 -25.97
CA LEU A 370 -22.97 -18.99 -26.99
C LEU A 370 -24.06 -19.51 -27.94
N PRO A 371 -25.25 -18.91 -28.00
CA PRO A 371 -26.15 -19.20 -29.10
C PRO A 371 -25.53 -18.49 -30.31
N ASN A 372 -25.28 -19.27 -31.36
CA ASN A 372 -25.01 -18.82 -32.73
C ASN A 372 -23.63 -18.19 -33.01
N GLN A 373 -22.61 -19.03 -33.17
CA GLN A 373 -21.61 -18.86 -34.25
C GLN A 373 -21.12 -20.22 -34.76
N ILE A 374 -22.03 -21.11 -35.15
CA ILE A 374 -21.73 -22.19 -36.11
C ILE A 374 -22.90 -22.28 -37.10
N ALA A 375 -23.03 -21.22 -37.88
CA ALA A 375 -23.79 -21.19 -39.13
C ALA A 375 -23.08 -20.20 -40.06
N SER A 376 -21.78 -20.41 -40.29
CA SER A 376 -21.01 -19.68 -41.31
C SER A 376 -20.00 -20.56 -42.05
N ALA A 377 -20.10 -21.89 -41.91
CA ALA A 377 -19.34 -22.82 -42.75
C ALA A 377 -20.11 -23.29 -43.99
N GLU A 378 -21.43 -23.09 -44.06
CA GLU A 378 -22.26 -23.50 -45.23
C GLU A 378 -22.76 -22.33 -46.10
N MET A 379 -22.56 -21.08 -45.69
CA MET A 379 -22.91 -19.89 -46.51
C MET A 379 -21.73 -19.33 -47.31
N MET A 380 -20.53 -19.93 -47.23
CA MET A 380 -19.35 -19.52 -47.99
C MET A 380 -18.96 -20.55 -49.07
N GLN A 381 -19.90 -21.41 -49.49
CA GLN A 381 -19.76 -22.32 -50.63
C GLN A 381 -20.86 -22.19 -51.70
N MET A 382 -21.79 -21.23 -51.57
CA MET A 382 -22.84 -20.97 -52.58
C MET A 382 -22.72 -19.61 -53.30
N GLN A 383 -21.65 -18.84 -53.08
CA GLN A 383 -21.39 -17.59 -53.84
C GLN A 383 -20.24 -17.69 -54.86
N ASP A 384 -19.52 -18.82 -54.95
CA ASP A 384 -18.42 -19.03 -55.91
C ASP A 384 -18.75 -20.04 -57.02
N LYS A 385 -20.03 -20.34 -57.26
CA LYS A 385 -20.49 -21.22 -58.36
C LYS A 385 -21.61 -20.65 -59.23
N MET A 386 -21.89 -19.34 -59.16
CA MET A 386 -22.79 -18.67 -60.09
C MET A 386 -22.22 -17.37 -60.68
N LEU A 387 -20.90 -17.29 -60.82
CA LEU A 387 -20.17 -16.30 -61.64
C LEU A 387 -18.83 -16.91 -62.09
N ASN A 388 -18.90 -18.03 -62.83
CA ASN A 388 -17.96 -18.47 -63.86
C ASN A 388 -18.47 -19.76 -64.51
#